data_AF-A0A925C8H8-F1
#
_entry.id   AF-A0A925C8H8-F1
#
_cell.length_a   1.000
_cell.length_b   1.000
_cell.length_c   1.000
_cell.angle_alpha   90.00
_cell.angle_beta   90.00
_cell.angle_gamma   90.00
#
_symmetry.space_group_name_H-M   'P 1'
#
loop_
_entity.id
_entity.type
_entity.pdbx_description
1 polymer ?
#
loop_
_entity_poly.entity_id
_entity_poly.type
_entity_poly.pdbx_seq_one_letter_code
_entity_poly.pdbx_strand_id
1 'polypeptide(L)' 'MATQLKVVGKSGDSVSTDRQKALEAALAQIDRAFGKGSAMKLGSREKTEIDVISTGSLGL' A
#
# COMPACT_ATOMS: atom_id res chain seq x y z
N MET A 1 -3.24 -16.83 17.79
CA MET A 1 -4.50 -16.34 17.18
C MET A 1 -4.31 -16.31 15.67
N ALA A 2 -4.88 -17.27 14.94
CA ALA A 2 -4.66 -17.43 13.49
C ALA A 2 -5.69 -16.61 12.71
N THR A 3 -5.23 -15.73 11.81
CA THR A 3 -6.09 -14.95 10.93
C THR A 3 -6.40 -15.75 9.66
N GLN A 4 -7.68 -15.89 9.34
CA GLN A 4 -8.15 -16.65 8.18
C GLN A 4 -8.07 -15.76 6.92
N LEU A 5 -7.19 -16.13 5.98
CA LEU A 5 -7.12 -15.50 4.66
C LEU A 5 -8.17 -16.14 3.74
N LYS A 6 -9.22 -15.38 3.40
CA LYS A 6 -10.24 -15.81 2.44
C LYS A 6 -9.75 -15.55 1.02
N VAL A 7 -9.50 -16.62 0.27
CA VAL A 7 -9.19 -16.59 -1.17
C VAL A 7 -10.45 -16.20 -1.95
N VAL A 8 -10.42 -15.06 -2.66
CA VAL A 8 -11.43 -14.68 -3.66
C VAL A 8 -10.98 -15.18 -5.03
N GLY A 9 -11.65 -16.20 -5.53
CA GLY A 9 -11.46 -16.75 -6.88
C GLY A 9 -12.40 -16.12 -7.93
N LYS A 10 -11.79 -15.58 -8.99
CA LYS A 10 -12.18 -15.42 -10.42
C LYS A 10 -13.68 -15.27 -10.79
N SER A 11 -14.07 -14.15 -11.47
CA SER A 11 -14.89 -14.07 -12.73
C SER A 11 -15.43 -12.67 -13.09
N GLY A 12 -14.95 -12.05 -14.19
CA GLY A 12 -15.66 -11.10 -15.12
C GLY A 12 -16.24 -9.75 -14.63
N ASP A 13 -15.67 -8.63 -15.12
CA ASP A 13 -16.13 -7.21 -15.13
C ASP A 13 -16.60 -6.47 -13.85
N SER A 14 -17.50 -7.00 -13.02
CA SER A 14 -17.77 -6.44 -11.67
C SER A 14 -16.56 -6.58 -10.73
N VAL A 15 -15.68 -7.52 -11.07
CA VAL A 15 -14.38 -7.79 -10.45
C VAL A 15 -13.45 -6.59 -10.47
N SER A 16 -13.64 -5.58 -11.31
CA SER A 16 -12.76 -4.40 -11.31
C SER A 16 -12.89 -3.58 -10.03
N THR A 17 -14.13 -3.28 -9.61
CA THR A 17 -14.45 -2.58 -8.35
C THR A 17 -14.18 -3.47 -7.15
N ASP A 18 -14.56 -4.75 -7.20
CA ASP A 18 -14.26 -5.69 -6.11
C ASP A 18 -12.74 -5.93 -5.94
N ARG A 19 -11.97 -5.95 -7.04
CA ARG A 19 -10.50 -6.01 -6.99
C ARG A 19 -9.93 -4.75 -6.40
N GLN A 20 -10.40 -3.55 -6.77
CA GLN A 20 -9.92 -2.30 -6.18
C GLN A 20 -10.16 -2.27 -4.68
N LYS A 21 -11.35 -2.67 -4.22
CA LYS A 21 -11.68 -2.74 -2.79
C LYS A 21 -10.84 -3.79 -2.05
N ALA A 22 -10.62 -4.96 -2.66
CA ALA A 22 -9.74 -5.99 -2.10
C ALA A 22 -8.27 -5.53 -2.05
N LEU A 23 -7.81 -4.80 -3.05
CA LEU A 23 -6.47 -4.21 -3.11
C LEU A 23 -6.27 -3.18 -2.01
N GLU A 24 -7.24 -2.26 -1.84
CA GLU A 24 -7.19 -1.24 -0.79
C GLU A 24 -7.22 -1.87 0.61
N ALA A 25 -8.07 -2.89 0.81
CA ALA A 25 -8.11 -3.63 2.07
C ALA A 25 -6.79 -4.38 2.34
N ALA A 26 -6.16 -4.97 1.32
CA ALA A 26 -4.87 -5.63 1.45
C ALA A 26 -3.75 -4.62 1.73
N LEU A 27 -3.73 -3.46 1.07
CA LEU A 27 -2.78 -2.38 1.34
C LEU A 27 -2.91 -1.88 2.78
N ALA A 28 -4.14 -1.67 3.27
CA ALA A 28 -4.39 -1.29 4.66
C ALA A 28 -3.91 -2.37 5.67
N GLN A 29 -4.00 -3.65 5.32
CA GLN A 29 -3.43 -4.74 6.13
C GLN A 29 -1.91 -4.71 6.14
N ILE A 30 -1.27 -4.42 4.99
CA ILE A 30 0.19 -4.30 4.87
C ILE A 30 0.69 -3.12 5.70
N ASP A 31 0.06 -1.94 5.59
CA ASP A 31 0.47 -0.74 6.35
C ASP A 31 0.36 -0.94 7.87
N ARG A 32 -0.67 -1.66 8.33
CA ARG A 32 -0.85 -1.97 9.76
C ARG A 32 0.15 -3.02 10.27
N ALA A 33 0.50 -4.01 9.44
CA ALA A 33 1.39 -5.09 9.85
C ALA A 33 2.89 -4.72 9.77
N PHE A 34 3.28 -3.92 8.79
CA PHE A 34 4.68 -3.62 8.48
C PHE A 34 5.07 -2.15 8.70
N GLY A 35 4.10 -1.27 8.95
CA GLY A 35 4.32 0.16 9.16
C GLY A 35 4.01 0.98 7.91
N LYS A 36 3.66 2.27 8.12
CA LYS A 36 3.28 3.20 7.06
C LYS A 36 4.38 3.31 6.00
N GLY A 37 4.01 3.11 4.74
CA GLY A 37 4.93 3.18 3.61
C GLY A 37 5.62 1.86 3.25
N SER A 38 5.21 0.74 3.83
CA SER A 38 5.70 -0.59 3.44
C SER A 38 5.25 -1.02 2.04
N ALA A 39 4.10 -0.51 1.57
CA ALA A 39 3.65 -0.67 0.18
C ALA A 39 2.97 0.60 -0.30
N MET A 40 3.58 1.26 -1.30
CA MET A 40 3.09 2.53 -1.85
C MET A 40 3.16 2.51 -3.38
N LYS A 41 2.29 3.30 -4.04
CA LYS A 41 2.29 3.36 -5.51
C LYS A 41 3.54 4.10 -5.98
N LEU A 42 4.17 3.61 -7.04
CA LEU A 42 5.28 4.34 -7.67
C LEU A 42 4.77 5.71 -8.14
N GLY A 43 5.32 6.79 -7.58
CA GLY A 43 4.89 8.16 -7.86
C GLY A 43 3.85 8.73 -6.88
N SER A 44 3.36 7.97 -5.90
CA SER A 44 2.58 8.55 -4.80
C SER A 44 3.51 9.39 -3.92
N ARG A 45 3.38 10.71 -4.02
CA ARG A 45 4.10 11.69 -3.18
C ARG A 45 3.37 11.88 -1.86
N GLU A 46 3.28 10.84 -1.04
CA GLU A 46 2.94 11.05 0.37
C GLU A 46 4.12 11.73 1.05
N LYS A 47 3.92 12.99 1.47
CA LYS A 47 4.88 13.70 2.32
C LYS A 47 4.89 13.01 3.67
N THR A 48 5.78 12.03 3.83
CA THR A 48 6.11 11.51 5.15
C THR A 48 6.90 12.61 5.85
N GLU A 49 6.46 13.05 7.03
CA GLU A 49 7.24 13.97 7.87
C GLU A 49 8.40 13.18 8.47
N ILE A 50 9.50 13.15 7.71
CA ILE A 50 10.77 12.57 8.11
C ILE A 50 11.77 13.72 8.20
N ASP A 51 12.51 13.77 9.29
CA ASP A 51 13.63 14.69 9.43
C ASP A 51 14.73 14.28 8.45
N VAL A 52 15.09 15.20 7.55
CA VAL A 52 16.12 14.98 6.54
C VAL A 52 17.25 15.96 6.75
N ILE A 53 18.49 15.45 6.76
CA ILE A 53 19.68 16.29 6.72
C ILE A 53 20.07 16.47 5.26
N SER A 54 20.24 17.73 4.84
CA SER A 54 20.69 18.05 3.48
C SER A 54 22.08 17.44 3.23
N THR A 55 22.19 16.64 2.16
CA THR A 55 23.47 16.09 1.69
C THR A 55 24.35 17.15 1.01
N GLY A 56 23.85 18.39 0.84
CA GLY A 56 24.54 19.49 0.17
C GLY A 56 24.48 19.42 -1.37
N SER A 57 23.88 18.37 -1.94
CA SER A 57 23.70 18.21 -3.39
C SER A 57 22.25 18.46 -3.78
N LEU A 58 22.01 19.41 -4.69
CA LEU A 58 20.67 19.77 -5.20
C LEU A 58 20.12 18.79 -6.26
N GLY A 59 20.92 17.80 -6.67
CA GLY A 59 20.55 16.80 -7.68
C GLY A 59 20.01 15.48 -7.11
N LEU A 60 20.04 15.32 -5.78
CA LEU A 60 19.42 14.22 -5.04
C LEU A 60 18.03 14.63 -4.57
#